data_AF-A0A1Y2HEM6-F1
#
_entry.id   AF-A0A1Y2HEM6-F1
#
_cell.length_a   1.000
_cell.length_b   1.000
_cell.length_c   1.000
_cell.angle_alpha   90.00
_cell.angle_beta   90.00
_cell.angle_gamma   90.00
#
_symmetry.space_group_name_H-M   'P 1'
#
loop_
_entity.id
_entity.type
_entity.pdbx_description
1 polymer ?
#
loop_
_entity_poly.entity_id
_entity_poly.type
_entity_poly.pdbx_seq_one_letter_code
_entity_poly.pdbx_strand_id
1 'polypeptide(L)'
;MSVLSKLLTVPYHVLASLYAVLATLLPFLPKLGRPRHTLLSGTDTQLGGATYDHAVARYDKLYTSQHPPFYRGSYRQLVDDVKQKLEFALVYLHSEDHDSTERFCKETLADAEFAALLAEHRINLYYGPMDHPEPYEVSSLLTATSYPFLALITLNSIHGVTKPTVVFRSEGYVPAATLVAKLRDAVQTHGLFVATIRQEREQREAERRMRAMQDEAYQASLARDRERQRQAEQEAERKRKAEEDKRQKRAALIQQLRDRKAKRAALRATYSPTTEPTSATPNRTLVQVACPTGRACAAHFVDSDPVRHLYEYVESLDPLGEDELNEEKWADDQVEREERRSARQAARASKAAKGADAATAAAAAAASSSSSSSEGEDGDDEQVAGGFKFVLVDVFPRKEHRDVAMSIAEAGLKGGNVVVEI
;
A
#
# COMPACT_ATOMS: atom_id res chain seq x y z
N MET A 1 -68.43 52.97 1.98
CA MET A 1 -67.20 52.15 2.15
C MET A 1 -66.15 52.78 3.07
N SER A 2 -65.64 54.01 2.86
CA SER A 2 -64.47 54.56 3.57
C SER A 2 -64.57 54.73 5.11
N VAL A 3 -65.78 54.82 5.68
CA VAL A 3 -65.95 55.00 7.14
C VAL A 3 -65.88 53.67 7.90
N LEU A 4 -66.46 52.60 7.35
CA LEU A 4 -66.45 51.26 7.96
C LEU A 4 -65.05 50.65 8.03
N SER A 5 -64.20 50.86 7.02
CA SER A 5 -62.81 50.38 7.06
C SER A 5 -62.00 51.05 8.17
N LYS A 6 -62.18 52.37 8.39
CA LYS A 6 -61.53 53.11 9.48
C LYS A 6 -62.03 52.67 10.86
N LEU A 7 -63.28 52.22 10.97
CA LEU A 7 -63.87 51.73 12.22
C LEU A 7 -63.30 50.37 12.65
N LEU A 8 -62.72 49.61 11.72
CA LEU A 8 -62.04 48.31 11.98
C LEU A 8 -60.51 48.44 12.11
N THR A 9 -59.86 49.38 11.43
CA THR A 9 -58.38 49.53 11.52
C THR A 9 -57.92 50.11 12.85
N VAL A 10 -58.64 51.08 13.42
CA VAL A 10 -58.29 51.66 14.74
C VAL A 10 -58.25 50.61 15.85
N PRO A 11 -59.32 49.80 16.09
CA PRO A 11 -59.25 48.75 17.12
C PRO A 11 -58.23 47.68 16.78
N TYR A 12 -58.00 47.34 15.50
CA TYR A 12 -56.93 46.41 15.12
C TYR A 12 -55.54 46.91 15.52
N HIS A 13 -55.22 48.19 15.30
CA HIS A 13 -53.92 48.76 15.71
C HIS A 13 -53.76 48.84 17.23
N VAL A 14 -54.84 49.11 17.98
CA VAL A 14 -54.84 49.09 19.45
C VAL A 14 -54.69 47.68 20.00
N LEU A 15 -55.35 46.68 19.40
CA LEU A 15 -55.19 45.27 19.77
C LEU A 15 -53.79 44.76 19.43
N ALA A 16 -53.21 45.17 18.30
CA ALA A 16 -51.85 44.80 17.90
C ALA A 16 -50.77 45.43 18.82
N SER A 17 -50.96 46.69 19.24
CA SER A 17 -50.04 47.32 20.21
C SER A 17 -50.18 46.71 21.61
N LEU A 18 -51.40 46.43 22.06
CA LEU A 18 -51.66 45.73 23.31
C LEU A 18 -51.05 44.32 23.30
N TYR A 19 -51.19 43.58 22.19
CA TYR A 19 -50.57 42.26 22.02
C TYR A 19 -49.05 42.33 22.06
N ALA A 20 -48.44 43.35 21.43
CA ALA A 20 -46.99 43.55 21.49
C ALA A 20 -46.48 43.78 22.91
N VAL A 21 -47.23 44.51 23.75
CA VAL A 21 -46.93 44.71 25.19
C VAL A 21 -47.20 43.44 26.00
N LEU A 22 -48.26 42.69 25.70
CA LEU A 22 -48.52 41.41 26.37
C LEU A 22 -47.44 40.37 26.06
N ALA A 23 -46.94 40.32 24.82
CA ALA A 23 -45.92 39.39 24.35
C ALA A 23 -44.49 39.72 24.82
N THR A 24 -44.24 40.90 25.41
CA THR A 24 -43.00 41.16 26.17
C THR A 24 -43.11 40.74 27.63
N LEU A 25 -44.32 40.77 28.22
CA LEU A 25 -44.57 40.37 29.60
C LEU A 25 -44.80 38.86 29.78
N LEU A 26 -45.33 38.18 28.77
CA LEU A 26 -45.72 36.76 28.82
C LEU A 26 -44.94 35.95 27.77
N PRO A 27 -43.83 35.27 28.13
CA PRO A 27 -42.91 34.66 27.17
C PRO A 27 -43.45 33.42 26.44
N PHE A 28 -44.63 32.94 26.81
CA PHE A 28 -45.31 31.79 26.19
C PHE A 28 -46.23 32.16 25.01
N LEU A 29 -46.48 33.45 24.77
CA LEU A 29 -47.29 33.88 23.62
C LEU A 29 -46.50 33.77 22.31
N PRO A 30 -47.08 33.23 21.22
CA PRO A 30 -46.41 33.14 19.93
C PRO A 30 -46.15 34.56 19.39
N LYS A 31 -44.90 34.89 19.07
CA LYS A 31 -44.53 36.24 18.66
C LYS A 31 -45.01 36.57 17.24
N LEU A 32 -46.27 37.01 17.11
CA LEU A 32 -46.81 37.67 15.91
C LEU A 32 -46.19 39.08 15.74
N GLY A 33 -44.87 39.11 15.54
CA GLY A 33 -44.09 40.30 15.23
C GLY A 33 -43.43 40.18 13.87
N ARG A 34 -43.15 41.31 13.23
CA ARG A 34 -42.60 41.42 11.86
C ARG A 34 -41.50 40.39 11.57
N PRO A 35 -41.48 39.78 10.37
CA PRO A 35 -40.40 38.87 10.00
C PRO A 35 -39.07 39.60 10.18
N ARG A 36 -38.19 39.03 11.00
CA ARG A 36 -36.78 39.44 11.01
C ARG A 36 -36.23 38.99 9.67
N HIS A 37 -36.10 39.90 8.72
CA HIS A 37 -35.42 39.65 7.46
C HIS A 37 -34.02 39.11 7.76
N THR A 38 -33.85 37.81 7.67
CA THR A 38 -32.55 37.20 7.55
C THR A 38 -31.97 37.68 6.23
N LEU A 39 -30.69 38.06 6.20
CA LEU A 39 -29.98 38.50 4.99
C LEU A 39 -29.79 37.36 3.94
N LEU A 40 -30.60 36.30 4.05
CA LEU A 40 -30.63 35.08 3.25
C LEU A 40 -32.01 34.85 2.62
N SER A 41 -32.94 35.79 2.81
CA SER A 41 -34.31 35.72 2.27
C SER A 41 -34.42 36.35 0.87
N GLY A 42 -33.42 36.14 0.02
CA GLY A 42 -33.51 36.38 -1.42
C GLY A 42 -33.93 35.10 -2.14
N THR A 43 -34.71 35.23 -3.21
CA THR A 43 -34.95 34.11 -4.13
C THR A 43 -33.65 33.73 -4.84
N ASP A 44 -33.53 32.48 -5.33
CA ASP A 44 -32.35 32.03 -6.11
C ASP A 44 -32.33 32.61 -7.55
N THR A 45 -33.03 33.73 -7.77
CA THR A 45 -33.17 34.45 -9.04
C THR A 45 -31.89 35.25 -9.32
N GLN A 46 -30.77 34.55 -9.48
CA GLN A 46 -29.48 35.16 -9.82
C GLN A 46 -29.61 35.97 -11.11
N LEU A 47 -29.15 37.23 -11.09
CA LEU A 47 -28.94 37.99 -12.31
C LEU A 47 -27.87 37.27 -13.16
N GLY A 48 -28.32 36.61 -14.24
CA GLY A 48 -27.47 35.74 -15.05
C GLY A 48 -26.23 36.46 -15.59
N GLY A 49 -25.09 35.77 -15.67
CA GLY A 49 -23.78 36.39 -15.95
C GLY A 49 -23.79 37.36 -17.12
N ALA A 50 -24.35 36.97 -18.27
CA ALA A 50 -24.45 37.83 -19.45
C ALA A 50 -25.30 39.11 -19.23
N THR A 51 -26.37 39.03 -18.43
CA THR A 51 -27.19 40.19 -18.06
C THR A 51 -26.50 41.09 -17.03
N TYR A 52 -25.71 40.51 -16.13
CA TYR A 52 -24.89 41.25 -15.18
C TYR A 52 -23.76 42.01 -15.89
N ASP A 53 -23.02 41.34 -16.78
CA ASP A 53 -21.96 41.94 -17.58
C ASP A 53 -22.51 43.07 -18.48
N HIS A 54 -23.72 42.94 -19.03
CA HIS A 54 -24.39 44.03 -19.74
C HIS A 54 -24.75 45.22 -18.82
N ALA A 55 -25.18 44.97 -17.59
CA ALA A 55 -25.48 46.03 -16.63
C ALA A 55 -24.21 46.77 -16.17
N VAL A 56 -23.08 46.08 -16.03
CA VAL A 56 -21.77 46.70 -15.78
C VAL A 56 -21.32 47.52 -16.99
N ALA A 57 -21.44 46.98 -18.21
CA ALA A 57 -21.12 47.73 -19.43
C ALA A 57 -22.00 48.99 -19.63
N ARG A 58 -23.26 48.96 -19.15
CA ARG A 58 -24.14 50.15 -19.08
C ARG A 58 -23.61 51.17 -18.07
N TYR A 59 -23.20 50.72 -16.87
CA TYR A 59 -22.58 51.58 -15.86
C TYR A 59 -21.31 52.27 -16.39
N ASP A 60 -20.39 51.49 -16.99
CA ASP A 60 -19.14 51.98 -17.57
C ASP A 60 -19.36 53.10 -18.60
N LYS A 61 -20.39 52.92 -19.44
CA LYS A 61 -20.75 53.85 -20.52
C LYS A 61 -21.42 55.13 -20.02
N LEU A 62 -22.17 55.07 -18.92
CA LEU A 62 -22.93 56.21 -18.39
C LEU A 62 -22.10 57.06 -17.40
N TYR A 63 -21.25 56.42 -16.61
CA TYR A 63 -20.55 57.08 -15.50
C TYR A 63 -19.05 57.12 -15.68
N THR A 64 -18.39 55.97 -15.56
CA THR A 64 -16.93 55.83 -15.60
C THR A 64 -16.54 54.35 -15.56
N SER A 65 -15.46 53.99 -16.26
CA SER A 65 -14.80 52.67 -16.11
C SER A 65 -13.73 52.66 -15.01
N GLN A 66 -13.52 53.79 -14.32
CA GLN A 66 -12.71 53.87 -13.12
C GLN A 66 -13.64 53.62 -11.94
N HIS A 67 -13.68 52.38 -11.46
CA HIS A 67 -14.41 51.98 -10.24
C HIS A 67 -13.77 50.70 -9.67
N PRO A 68 -14.02 50.35 -8.39
CA PRO A 68 -13.54 49.09 -7.81
C PRO A 68 -14.24 47.89 -8.48
N PRO A 69 -13.56 46.72 -8.61
CA PRO A 69 -14.13 45.58 -9.30
C PRO A 69 -15.42 45.10 -8.64
N PHE A 70 -16.51 45.02 -9.41
CA PHE A 70 -17.78 44.54 -8.91
C PHE A 70 -17.80 43.01 -8.72
N TYR A 71 -18.42 42.57 -7.64
CA TYR A 71 -18.56 41.16 -7.27
C TYR A 71 -19.46 40.42 -8.27
N ARG A 72 -18.88 39.44 -8.96
CA ARG A 72 -19.58 38.59 -9.93
C ARG A 72 -20.25 37.40 -9.23
N GLY A 73 -21.46 37.63 -8.72
CA GLY A 73 -22.30 36.60 -8.11
C GLY A 73 -23.61 37.19 -7.59
N SER A 74 -24.52 36.32 -7.14
CA SER A 74 -25.77 36.74 -6.51
C SER A 74 -25.53 37.36 -5.13
N TYR A 75 -26.47 38.16 -4.64
CA TYR A 75 -26.46 38.67 -3.27
C TYR A 75 -26.41 37.54 -2.23
N ARG A 76 -27.07 36.42 -2.53
CA ARG A 76 -27.02 35.22 -1.69
C ARG A 76 -25.60 34.63 -1.64
N GLN A 77 -24.94 34.49 -2.79
CA GLN A 77 -23.55 34.04 -2.88
C GLN A 77 -22.60 34.99 -2.13
N LEU A 78 -22.79 36.31 -2.25
CA LEU A 78 -22.05 37.33 -1.50
C LEU A 78 -22.18 37.15 0.03
N VAL A 79 -23.40 36.94 0.54
CA VAL A 79 -23.64 36.74 1.98
C VAL A 79 -23.11 35.40 2.46
N ASP A 80 -23.13 34.35 1.64
CA ASP A 80 -22.50 33.07 1.96
C ASP A 80 -20.97 33.14 1.91
N ASP A 81 -20.39 33.91 0.99
CA ASP A 81 -18.95 34.24 0.95
C ASP A 81 -18.51 35.00 2.20
N VAL A 82 -19.29 35.99 2.67
CA VAL A 82 -19.04 36.67 3.96
C VAL A 82 -18.95 35.68 5.12
N LYS A 83 -19.81 34.63 5.15
CA LYS A 83 -19.73 33.57 6.17
C LYS A 83 -18.54 32.64 5.98
N GLN A 84 -18.24 32.25 4.74
CA GLN A 84 -17.28 31.19 4.43
C GLN A 84 -15.84 31.69 4.37
N LYS A 85 -15.61 32.86 3.79
CA LYS A 85 -14.30 33.52 3.68
C LYS A 85 -14.01 34.44 4.86
N LEU A 86 -15.03 34.71 5.70
CA LEU A 86 -14.94 35.62 6.84
C LEU A 86 -14.50 37.01 6.36
N GLU A 87 -15.13 37.53 5.29
CA GLU A 87 -14.78 38.78 4.61
C GLU A 87 -15.86 39.86 4.81
N PHE A 88 -15.57 41.08 4.35
CA PHE A 88 -16.55 42.16 4.29
C PHE A 88 -17.19 42.20 2.90
N ALA A 89 -18.46 42.60 2.85
CA ALA A 89 -19.15 42.89 1.60
C ALA A 89 -19.77 44.29 1.66
N LEU A 90 -19.57 45.09 0.62
CA LEU A 90 -20.23 46.39 0.46
C LEU A 90 -21.29 46.26 -0.62
N VAL A 91 -22.55 46.36 -0.23
CA VAL A 91 -23.69 46.36 -1.14
C VAL A 91 -23.91 47.79 -1.62
N TYR A 92 -23.83 48.01 -2.93
CA TYR A 92 -24.18 49.26 -3.59
C TYR A 92 -25.44 49.05 -4.42
N LEU A 93 -26.54 49.74 -4.07
CA LEU A 93 -27.78 49.73 -4.86
C LEU A 93 -27.91 51.05 -5.63
N HIS A 94 -28.30 50.91 -6.89
CA HIS A 94 -28.18 51.94 -7.92
C HIS A 94 -29.52 52.19 -8.63
N SER A 95 -30.01 53.43 -8.61
CA SER A 95 -31.17 53.86 -9.39
C SER A 95 -30.77 55.06 -10.24
N GLU A 96 -30.99 54.96 -11.56
CA GLU A 96 -30.72 56.05 -12.52
C GLU A 96 -31.67 57.24 -12.32
N ASP A 97 -32.87 57.02 -11.76
CA ASP A 97 -33.91 58.03 -11.53
C ASP A 97 -33.59 59.04 -10.39
N HIS A 98 -32.47 58.89 -9.69
CA HIS A 98 -32.18 59.65 -8.48
C HIS A 98 -30.97 60.60 -8.67
N ASP A 99 -31.20 61.92 -8.53
CA ASP A 99 -30.25 63.01 -8.86
C ASP A 99 -28.82 62.82 -8.30
N SER A 100 -28.71 62.24 -7.11
CA SER A 100 -27.44 61.99 -6.41
C SER A 100 -26.60 60.87 -7.03
N THR A 101 -27.18 60.00 -7.84
CA THR A 101 -26.52 58.78 -8.36
C THR A 101 -25.38 59.12 -9.31
N GLU A 102 -25.60 59.97 -10.31
CA GLU A 102 -24.56 60.31 -11.30
C GLU A 102 -23.31 60.90 -10.63
N ARG A 103 -23.53 61.88 -9.74
CA ARG A 103 -22.48 62.53 -8.98
C ARG A 103 -21.68 61.53 -8.14
N PHE A 104 -22.36 60.65 -7.42
CA PHE A 104 -21.72 59.63 -6.59
C PHE A 104 -20.89 58.64 -7.43
N CYS A 105 -21.37 58.24 -8.61
CA CYS A 105 -20.62 57.33 -9.48
C CYS A 105 -19.33 57.99 -10.00
N LYS A 106 -19.39 59.27 -10.39
CA LYS A 106 -18.27 60.01 -10.98
C LYS A 106 -17.29 60.62 -9.96
N GLU A 107 -17.75 60.99 -8.76
CA GLU A 107 -16.90 61.61 -7.71
C GLU A 107 -16.52 60.65 -6.57
N THR A 108 -17.37 59.67 -6.23
CA THR A 108 -17.18 58.84 -5.02
C THR A 108 -16.76 57.41 -5.33
N LEU A 109 -17.43 56.71 -6.26
CA LEU A 109 -17.02 55.36 -6.68
C LEU A 109 -15.74 55.39 -7.53
N ALA A 110 -15.49 56.48 -8.24
CA ALA A 110 -14.29 56.66 -9.06
C ALA A 110 -13.01 56.95 -8.27
N ASP A 111 -13.13 57.20 -6.96
CA ASP A 111 -12.02 57.64 -6.14
C ASP A 111 -10.99 56.53 -5.88
N ALA A 112 -9.71 56.88 -6.00
CA ALA A 112 -8.61 55.95 -5.86
C ALA A 112 -8.36 55.51 -4.41
N GLU A 113 -8.62 56.36 -3.41
CA GLU A 113 -8.51 55.97 -2.00
C GLU A 113 -9.63 55.01 -1.59
N PHE A 114 -10.84 55.24 -2.12
CA PHE A 114 -11.97 54.31 -1.97
C PHE A 114 -11.66 52.94 -2.57
N ALA A 115 -11.16 52.89 -3.82
CA ALA A 115 -10.75 51.63 -4.45
C ALA A 115 -9.61 50.92 -3.68
N ALA A 116 -8.62 51.68 -3.20
CA ALA A 116 -7.51 51.14 -2.41
C ALA A 116 -8.00 50.53 -1.08
N LEU A 117 -8.92 51.19 -0.37
CA LEU A 117 -9.49 50.69 0.89
C LEU A 117 -10.23 49.35 0.71
N LEU A 118 -11.02 49.21 -0.36
CA LEU A 118 -11.72 47.95 -0.64
C LEU A 118 -10.74 46.81 -0.94
N ALA A 119 -9.66 47.10 -1.68
CA ALA A 119 -8.60 46.13 -1.96
C ALA A 119 -7.80 45.74 -0.70
N GLU A 120 -7.40 46.72 0.12
CA GLU A 120 -6.64 46.52 1.36
C GLU A 120 -7.40 45.62 2.35
N HIS A 121 -8.69 45.87 2.54
CA HIS A 121 -9.52 45.17 3.51
C HIS A 121 -10.31 43.97 2.94
N ARG A 122 -10.08 43.61 1.67
CA ARG A 122 -10.78 42.53 0.94
C ARG A 122 -12.30 42.65 1.04
N ILE A 123 -12.81 43.82 0.64
CA ILE A 123 -14.23 44.15 0.68
C ILE A 123 -14.84 43.88 -0.70
N ASN A 124 -15.72 42.89 -0.78
CA ASN A 124 -16.41 42.53 -2.02
C ASN A 124 -17.51 43.56 -2.33
N LEU A 125 -17.39 44.32 -3.43
CA LEU A 125 -18.35 45.37 -3.82
C LEU A 125 -19.46 44.79 -4.72
N TYR A 126 -20.65 44.58 -4.19
CA TYR A 126 -21.80 44.14 -4.99
C TYR A 126 -22.51 45.35 -5.62
N TYR A 127 -22.61 45.36 -6.96
CA TYR A 127 -23.40 46.34 -7.71
C TYR A 127 -24.81 45.79 -7.99
N GLY A 128 -25.83 46.49 -7.49
CA GLY A 128 -27.25 46.14 -7.62
C GLY A 128 -28.06 47.23 -8.35
N PRO A 129 -28.15 47.18 -9.68
CA PRO A 129 -29.02 48.06 -10.47
C PRO A 129 -30.52 47.75 -10.24
N MET A 130 -31.29 48.78 -9.88
CA MET A 130 -32.70 48.68 -9.48
C MET A 130 -33.66 48.26 -10.61
N ASP A 131 -33.22 48.29 -11.87
CA ASP A 131 -33.94 47.75 -13.05
C ASP A 131 -34.16 46.23 -12.95
N HIS A 132 -33.46 45.52 -12.05
CA HIS A 132 -33.45 44.06 -11.96
C HIS A 132 -34.13 43.52 -10.68
N PRO A 133 -34.78 42.35 -10.75
CA PRO A 133 -35.59 41.82 -9.65
C PRO A 133 -34.78 41.47 -8.40
N GLU A 134 -33.59 40.89 -8.55
CA GLU A 134 -32.72 40.54 -7.42
C GLU A 134 -32.28 41.79 -6.62
N PRO A 135 -31.67 42.84 -7.22
CA PRO A 135 -31.40 44.10 -6.52
C PRO A 135 -32.63 44.74 -5.87
N TYR A 136 -33.82 44.61 -6.48
CA TYR A 136 -35.08 45.09 -5.90
C TYR A 136 -35.53 44.30 -4.66
N GLU A 137 -35.36 42.97 -4.65
CA GLU A 137 -35.51 42.17 -3.42
C GLU A 137 -34.49 42.60 -2.36
N VAL A 138 -33.23 42.83 -2.74
CA VAL A 138 -32.16 43.26 -1.82
C VAL A 138 -32.45 44.65 -1.23
N SER A 139 -32.97 45.60 -2.01
CA SER A 139 -33.37 46.92 -1.50
C SER A 139 -34.47 46.81 -0.44
N SER A 140 -35.43 45.91 -0.66
CA SER A 140 -36.51 45.60 0.28
C SER A 140 -35.99 44.93 1.56
N LEU A 141 -35.06 43.98 1.44
CA LEU A 141 -34.41 43.30 2.57
C LEU A 141 -33.57 44.27 3.43
N LEU A 142 -32.86 45.20 2.79
CA LEU A 142 -32.02 46.20 3.45
C LEU A 142 -32.80 47.47 3.84
N THR A 143 -34.10 47.54 3.51
CA THR A 143 -35.01 48.67 3.74
C THR A 143 -34.50 50.00 3.15
N ALA A 144 -33.86 49.95 1.99
CA ALA A 144 -33.27 51.12 1.32
C ALA A 144 -34.36 52.11 0.89
N THR A 145 -34.21 53.39 1.27
CA THR A 145 -35.23 54.42 1.05
C THR A 145 -34.83 55.54 0.09
N SER A 146 -33.53 55.76 -0.11
CA SER A 146 -32.96 56.72 -1.06
C SER A 146 -31.71 56.15 -1.73
N TYR A 147 -31.39 56.63 -2.93
CA TYR A 147 -30.28 56.16 -3.75
C TYR A 147 -29.29 57.31 -4.01
N PRO A 148 -27.98 57.05 -4.22
CA PRO A 148 -27.30 55.76 -4.07
C PRO A 148 -27.39 55.22 -2.64
N PHE A 149 -27.48 53.90 -2.49
CA PHE A 149 -27.54 53.24 -1.18
C PHE A 149 -26.31 52.35 -0.99
N LEU A 150 -25.69 52.45 0.18
CA LEU A 150 -24.57 51.61 0.59
C LEU A 150 -24.87 50.88 1.90
N ALA A 151 -24.56 49.59 1.95
CA ALA A 151 -24.57 48.81 3.19
C ALA A 151 -23.32 47.91 3.31
N LEU A 152 -22.54 48.08 4.37
CA LEU A 152 -21.46 47.15 4.71
C LEU A 152 -22.02 45.97 5.51
N ILE A 153 -21.77 44.75 5.06
CA ILE A 153 -22.16 43.50 5.69
C ILE A 153 -20.89 42.77 6.13
N THR A 154 -20.88 42.29 7.37
CA THR A 154 -19.88 41.34 7.86
C THR A 154 -20.49 40.38 8.89
N LEU A 155 -19.72 39.40 9.35
CA LEU A 155 -20.13 38.58 10.49
C LEU A 155 -20.02 39.37 11.79
N ASN A 156 -21.07 39.30 12.61
CA ASN A 156 -21.07 39.86 13.96
C ASN A 156 -21.72 38.88 14.93
N SER A 157 -21.31 38.90 16.20
CA SER A 157 -21.93 38.13 17.28
C SER A 157 -23.03 38.96 17.93
N ILE A 158 -24.28 38.53 17.78
CA ILE A 158 -25.42 39.15 18.46
C ILE A 158 -26.06 38.09 19.37
N HIS A 159 -26.03 38.34 20.69
CA HIS A 159 -26.49 37.41 21.72
C HIS A 159 -25.82 36.01 21.62
N GLY A 160 -24.52 35.96 21.32
CA GLY A 160 -23.76 34.72 21.19
C GLY A 160 -23.97 33.96 19.87
N VAL A 161 -24.82 34.46 18.97
CA VAL A 161 -25.02 33.88 17.63
C VAL A 161 -24.28 34.71 16.59
N THR A 162 -23.23 34.13 16.01
CA THR A 162 -22.49 34.71 14.88
C THR A 162 -23.33 34.62 13.61
N LYS A 163 -23.64 35.75 12.99
CA LYS A 163 -24.41 35.83 11.74
C LYS A 163 -24.00 37.05 10.91
N PRO A 164 -24.26 37.06 9.59
CA PRO A 164 -24.12 38.26 8.78
C PRO A 164 -25.06 39.36 9.27
N THR A 165 -24.54 40.58 9.38
CA THR A 165 -25.29 41.77 9.81
C THR A 165 -24.83 42.98 9.02
N VAL A 166 -25.75 43.90 8.75
CA VAL A 166 -25.41 45.25 8.29
C VAL A 166 -24.75 46.01 9.44
N VAL A 167 -23.58 46.58 9.16
CA VAL A 167 -22.68 47.24 10.12
C VAL A 167 -22.68 48.75 9.90
N PHE A 168 -22.71 49.15 8.63
CA PHE A 168 -22.71 50.53 8.17
C PHE A 168 -23.79 50.69 7.09
N ARG A 169 -24.49 51.81 7.10
CA ARG A 169 -25.52 52.20 6.12
C ARG A 169 -25.30 53.65 5.73
N SER A 170 -25.42 53.96 4.44
CA SER A 170 -25.42 55.32 3.91
C SER A 170 -26.42 55.44 2.78
N GLU A 171 -27.14 56.56 2.73
CA GLU A 171 -28.11 56.87 1.68
C GLU A 171 -27.82 58.24 1.09
N GLY A 172 -28.01 58.38 -0.22
CA GLY A 172 -27.72 59.62 -0.95
C GLY A 172 -26.22 59.87 -1.15
N TYR A 173 -25.90 61.02 -1.73
CA TYR A 173 -24.52 61.41 -2.03
C TYR A 173 -23.68 61.61 -0.76
N VAL A 174 -22.50 60.98 -0.73
CA VAL A 174 -21.46 61.18 0.30
C VAL A 174 -20.09 61.33 -0.40
N PRO A 175 -19.27 62.35 -0.09
CA PRO A 175 -17.94 62.51 -0.67
C PRO A 175 -16.98 61.36 -0.32
N ALA A 176 -16.08 61.01 -1.23
CA ALA A 176 -15.10 59.91 -1.09
C ALA A 176 -14.37 59.90 0.26
N ALA A 177 -13.67 60.98 0.63
CA ALA A 177 -12.93 61.07 1.89
C ALA A 177 -13.81 60.81 3.14
N THR A 178 -15.09 61.21 3.11
CA THR A 178 -16.03 60.96 4.21
C THR A 178 -16.50 59.51 4.24
N LEU A 179 -16.71 58.90 3.07
CA LEU A 179 -17.08 57.49 2.96
C LEU A 179 -15.92 56.58 3.38
N VAL A 180 -14.70 56.87 2.91
CA VAL A 180 -13.45 56.18 3.28
C VAL A 180 -13.24 56.21 4.78
N ALA A 181 -13.36 57.38 5.43
CA ALA A 181 -13.23 57.49 6.88
C ALA A 181 -14.26 56.63 7.64
N LYS A 182 -15.54 56.68 7.24
CA LYS A 182 -16.62 55.89 7.88
C LYS A 182 -16.46 54.38 7.65
N LEU A 183 -16.03 53.95 6.46
CA LEU A 183 -15.77 52.54 6.18
C LEU A 183 -14.55 52.02 6.94
N ARG A 184 -13.47 52.82 7.04
CA ARG A 184 -12.28 52.47 7.83
C ARG A 184 -12.64 52.26 9.30
N ASP A 185 -13.44 53.14 9.90
CA ASP A 185 -13.94 53.02 11.27
C ASP A 185 -14.81 51.76 11.49
N ALA A 186 -15.75 51.49 10.57
CA ALA A 186 -16.57 50.28 10.60
C ALA A 186 -15.74 48.99 10.46
N VAL A 187 -14.73 49.00 9.58
CA VAL A 187 -13.81 47.86 9.38
C VAL A 187 -12.89 47.68 10.59
N GLN A 188 -12.39 48.75 11.23
CA GLN A 188 -11.59 48.63 12.45
C GLN A 188 -12.41 48.08 13.62
N THR A 189 -13.63 48.57 13.79
CA THR A 189 -14.55 48.16 14.88
C THR A 189 -14.90 46.68 14.81
N HIS A 190 -15.15 46.14 13.61
CA HIS A 190 -15.55 44.73 13.42
C HIS A 190 -14.41 43.81 12.96
N GLY A 191 -13.29 44.38 12.51
CA GLY A 191 -12.13 43.64 11.99
C GLY A 191 -11.46 42.77 13.04
N LEU A 192 -11.41 43.21 14.31
CA LEU A 192 -10.91 42.38 15.41
C LEU A 192 -11.76 41.12 15.61
N PHE A 193 -13.10 41.23 15.56
CA PHE A 193 -13.99 40.07 15.66
C PHE A 193 -13.87 39.13 14.46
N VAL A 194 -13.73 39.67 13.25
CA VAL A 194 -13.50 38.85 12.06
C VAL A 194 -12.14 38.14 12.12
N ALA A 195 -11.10 38.83 12.62
CA ALA A 195 -9.76 38.27 12.78
C ALA A 195 -9.69 37.15 13.83
N THR A 196 -10.36 37.28 14.97
CA THR A 196 -10.40 36.19 15.97
C THR A 196 -11.10 34.95 15.43
N ILE A 197 -12.24 35.10 14.73
CA ILE A 197 -12.94 33.96 14.12
C ILE A 197 -12.11 33.31 13.00
N ARG A 198 -11.33 34.08 12.23
CA ARG A 198 -10.34 33.54 11.26
C ARG A 198 -9.27 32.72 11.98
N GLN A 199 -8.63 33.28 13.00
CA GLN A 199 -7.57 32.63 13.76
C GLN A 199 -8.05 31.34 14.45
N GLU A 200 -9.25 31.34 15.06
CA GLU A 200 -9.84 30.13 15.64
C GLU A 200 -10.09 29.05 14.58
N ARG A 201 -10.53 29.43 13.38
CA ARG A 201 -10.75 28.47 12.29
C ARG A 201 -9.42 27.88 11.81
N GLU A 202 -8.41 28.72 11.59
CA GLU A 202 -7.07 28.29 11.19
C GLU A 202 -6.45 27.34 12.23
N GLN A 203 -6.61 27.64 13.53
CA GLN A 203 -6.19 26.75 14.62
C GLN A 203 -6.92 25.40 14.58
N ARG A 204 -8.24 25.38 14.41
CA ARG A 204 -9.03 24.14 14.30
C ARG A 204 -8.66 23.33 13.04
N GLU A 205 -8.35 23.98 11.93
CA GLU A 205 -7.89 23.30 10.70
C GLU A 205 -6.45 22.75 10.86
N ALA A 206 -5.55 23.49 11.49
CA ALA A 206 -4.20 23.03 11.81
C ALA A 206 -4.23 21.83 12.78
N GLU A 207 -5.04 21.89 13.84
CA GLU A 207 -5.21 20.80 14.80
C GLU A 207 -5.73 19.51 14.13
N ARG A 208 -6.70 19.63 13.20
CA ARG A 208 -7.17 18.50 12.38
C ARG A 208 -6.07 17.93 11.48
N ARG A 209 -5.27 18.77 10.82
CA ARG A 209 -4.14 18.32 9.99
C ARG A 209 -3.08 17.59 10.82
N MET A 210 -2.76 18.10 12.01
CA MET A 210 -1.81 17.44 12.92
C MET A 210 -2.30 16.07 13.39
N ARG A 211 -3.59 15.93 13.74
CA ARG A 211 -4.19 14.62 14.06
C ARG A 211 -4.10 13.65 12.88
N ALA A 212 -4.49 14.09 11.68
CA ALA A 212 -4.43 13.25 10.48
C ALA A 212 -3.00 12.75 10.17
N MET A 213 -1.98 13.61 10.31
CA MET A 213 -0.57 13.22 10.15
C MET A 213 -0.11 12.21 11.22
N GLN A 214 -0.58 12.35 12.46
CA GLN A 214 -0.30 11.39 13.54
C GLN A 214 -0.98 10.04 13.29
N ASP A 215 -2.24 10.03 12.85
CA ASP A 215 -2.99 8.82 12.52
C ASP A 215 -2.35 8.07 11.34
N GLU A 216 -1.91 8.79 10.29
CA GLU A 216 -1.20 8.22 9.15
C GLU A 216 0.15 7.60 9.56
N ALA A 217 0.95 8.32 10.36
CA ALA A 217 2.23 7.82 10.87
C ALA A 217 2.04 6.57 11.77
N TYR A 218 1.01 6.57 12.62
CA TYR A 218 0.66 5.42 13.45
C TYR A 218 0.25 4.21 12.62
N GLN A 219 -0.62 4.39 11.61
CA GLN A 219 -1.03 3.33 10.69
C GLN A 219 0.17 2.76 9.90
N ALA A 220 1.08 3.61 9.43
CA ALA A 220 2.30 3.20 8.76
C ALA A 220 3.25 2.38 9.67
N SER A 221 3.39 2.77 10.94
CA SER A 221 4.15 1.98 11.93
C SER A 221 3.49 0.62 12.18
N LEU A 222 2.18 0.61 12.42
CA LEU A 222 1.41 -0.62 12.67
C LEU A 222 1.47 -1.59 11.49
N ALA A 223 1.49 -1.08 10.25
CA ALA A 223 1.68 -1.89 9.05
C ALA A 223 3.06 -2.54 9.01
N ARG A 224 4.13 -1.79 9.30
CA ARG A 224 5.52 -2.31 9.37
C ARG A 224 5.69 -3.34 10.49
N ASP A 225 5.02 -3.16 11.63
CA ASP A 225 5.07 -4.10 12.74
C ASP A 225 4.38 -5.42 12.40
N ARG A 226 3.20 -5.35 11.76
CA ARG A 226 2.49 -6.52 11.22
C ARG A 226 3.28 -7.24 10.13
N GLU A 227 3.99 -6.51 9.27
CA GLU A 227 4.84 -7.11 8.23
C GLU A 227 6.04 -7.82 8.85
N ARG A 228 6.76 -7.18 9.78
CA ARG A 228 7.87 -7.81 10.53
C ARG A 228 7.43 -9.07 11.27
N GLN A 229 6.26 -9.04 11.92
CA GLN A 229 5.71 -10.22 12.58
C GLN A 229 5.44 -11.36 11.58
N ARG A 230 4.78 -11.08 10.45
CA ARG A 230 4.52 -12.07 9.40
C ARG A 230 5.81 -12.66 8.81
N GLN A 231 6.83 -11.84 8.57
CA GLN A 231 8.12 -12.30 8.08
C GLN A 231 8.82 -13.22 9.11
N ALA A 232 8.79 -12.87 10.39
CA ALA A 232 9.35 -13.70 11.47
C ALA A 232 8.60 -15.03 11.64
N GLU A 233 7.26 -15.03 11.56
CA GLU A 233 6.43 -16.24 11.59
C GLU A 233 6.74 -17.16 10.40
N GLN A 234 6.84 -16.63 9.18
CA GLN A 234 7.23 -17.38 7.98
C GLN A 234 8.65 -17.93 8.06
N GLU A 235 9.62 -17.16 8.59
CA GLU A 235 11.00 -17.65 8.77
C GLU A 235 11.06 -18.77 9.82
N ALA A 236 10.32 -18.64 10.92
CA ALA A 236 10.21 -19.68 11.95
C ALA A 236 9.54 -20.95 11.40
N GLU A 237 8.47 -20.83 10.61
CA GLU A 237 7.81 -21.97 9.96
C GLU A 237 8.75 -22.66 8.96
N ARG A 238 9.49 -21.89 8.14
CA ARG A 238 10.50 -22.44 7.21
C ARG A 238 11.62 -23.17 7.94
N LYS A 239 12.10 -22.64 9.08
CA LYS A 239 13.09 -23.31 9.93
C LYS A 239 12.56 -24.62 10.50
N ARG A 240 11.33 -24.62 11.05
CA ARG A 240 10.67 -25.82 11.57
C ARG A 240 10.50 -26.90 10.51
N LYS A 241 9.98 -26.56 9.32
CA LYS A 241 9.84 -27.50 8.20
C LYS A 241 11.19 -28.08 7.78
N ALA A 242 12.23 -27.25 7.65
CA ALA A 242 13.58 -27.73 7.32
C ALA A 242 14.19 -28.65 8.40
N GLU A 243 13.91 -28.40 9.69
CA GLU A 243 14.34 -29.26 10.80
C GLU A 243 13.55 -30.59 10.81
N GLU A 244 12.24 -30.55 10.58
CA GLU A 244 11.41 -31.74 10.45
C GLU A 244 11.81 -32.60 9.25
N ASP A 245 12.07 -32.00 8.09
CA ASP A 245 12.57 -32.69 6.89
C ASP A 245 13.93 -33.35 7.15
N LYS A 246 14.87 -32.65 7.80
CA LYS A 246 16.16 -33.21 8.22
C LYS A 246 15.96 -34.40 9.18
N ARG A 247 15.07 -34.28 10.16
CA ARG A 247 14.75 -35.34 11.13
C ARG A 247 14.12 -36.56 10.44
N GLN A 248 13.20 -36.36 9.50
CA GLN A 248 12.57 -37.44 8.72
C GLN A 248 13.62 -38.18 7.85
N LYS A 249 14.49 -37.46 7.15
CA LYS A 249 15.59 -38.05 6.37
C LYS A 249 16.55 -38.86 7.25
N ARG A 250 16.97 -38.30 8.39
CA ARG A 250 17.81 -38.99 9.39
C ARG A 250 17.16 -40.28 9.87
N ALA A 251 15.88 -40.25 10.22
CA ALA A 251 15.13 -41.43 10.67
C ALA A 251 15.00 -42.50 9.57
N ALA A 252 14.72 -42.09 8.33
CA ALA A 252 14.63 -43.00 7.19
C ALA A 252 15.99 -43.67 6.87
N LEU A 253 17.10 -42.92 6.96
CA LEU A 253 18.44 -43.46 6.80
C LEU A 253 18.79 -44.48 7.91
N ILE A 254 18.47 -44.17 9.18
CA ILE A 254 18.66 -45.11 10.30
C ILE A 254 17.85 -46.39 10.08
N GLN A 255 16.58 -46.29 9.65
CA GLN A 255 15.75 -47.45 9.33
C GLN A 255 16.34 -48.28 8.19
N GLN A 256 16.73 -47.65 7.07
CA GLN A 256 17.38 -48.35 5.96
C GLN A 256 18.67 -49.07 6.37
N LEU A 257 19.48 -48.46 7.23
CA LEU A 257 20.68 -49.11 7.76
C LEU A 257 20.31 -50.31 8.66
N ARG A 258 19.34 -50.15 9.57
CA ARG A 258 18.84 -51.25 10.41
C ARG A 258 18.29 -52.41 9.60
N ASP A 259 17.48 -52.14 8.58
CA ASP A 259 16.91 -53.16 7.71
C ASP A 259 18.01 -53.91 6.93
N ARG A 260 19.05 -53.19 6.48
CA ARG A 260 20.25 -53.80 5.86
C ARG A 260 21.04 -54.66 6.87
N LYS A 261 21.32 -54.16 8.08
CA LYS A 261 21.97 -54.93 9.16
C LYS A 261 21.16 -56.19 9.51
N ALA A 262 19.85 -56.06 9.70
CA ALA A 262 18.95 -57.16 10.03
C ALA A 262 18.86 -58.20 8.91
N LYS A 263 18.74 -57.78 7.64
CA LYS A 263 18.78 -58.69 6.49
C LYS A 263 20.11 -59.46 6.42
N ARG A 264 21.24 -58.79 6.62
CA ARG A 264 22.56 -59.46 6.64
C ARG A 264 22.70 -60.42 7.81
N ALA A 265 22.26 -60.04 9.01
CA ALA A 265 22.27 -60.90 10.18
C ALA A 265 21.40 -62.16 9.98
N ALA A 266 20.22 -62.01 9.39
CA ALA A 266 19.35 -63.13 9.02
C ALA A 266 20.03 -64.05 7.98
N LEU A 267 20.65 -63.48 6.94
CA LEU A 267 21.39 -64.25 5.94
C LEU A 267 22.58 -65.02 6.59
N ARG A 268 23.34 -64.42 7.51
CA ARG A 268 24.40 -65.14 8.25
C ARG A 268 23.86 -66.24 9.15
N ALA A 269 22.72 -66.01 9.81
CA ALA A 269 22.11 -67.00 10.69
C ALA A 269 21.56 -68.21 9.91
N THR A 270 21.06 -67.99 8.68
CA THR A 270 20.60 -69.07 7.78
C THR A 270 21.76 -69.73 7.04
N TYR A 271 22.76 -68.95 6.63
CA TYR A 271 23.89 -69.36 5.80
C TYR A 271 25.23 -68.99 6.46
N SER A 272 25.57 -69.72 7.52
CA SER A 272 26.90 -69.71 8.12
C SER A 272 27.69 -70.92 7.60
N PRO A 273 28.42 -70.80 6.47
CA PRO A 273 29.28 -71.88 5.99
C PRO A 273 30.36 -72.16 7.05
N THR A 274 30.50 -73.43 7.45
CA THR A 274 31.41 -73.84 8.53
C THR A 274 32.85 -73.50 8.16
N THR A 275 33.48 -72.63 8.95
CA THR A 275 34.88 -72.18 8.74
C THR A 275 35.92 -73.20 9.21
N GLU A 276 35.51 -74.29 9.87
CA GLU A 276 36.41 -75.34 10.35
C GLU A 276 36.29 -76.63 9.51
N PRO A 277 37.42 -77.26 9.14
CA PRO A 277 37.43 -78.47 8.34
C PRO A 277 37.15 -79.72 9.21
N THR A 278 35.89 -79.92 9.60
CA THR A 278 35.46 -81.19 10.20
C THR A 278 35.57 -82.32 9.18
N SER A 279 36.69 -83.05 9.25
CA SER A 279 37.05 -84.33 8.63
C SER A 279 36.60 -84.57 7.17
N ALA A 280 37.56 -84.47 6.25
CA ALA A 280 37.70 -85.30 5.05
C ALA A 280 36.40 -85.69 4.29
N THR A 281 35.72 -84.71 3.71
CA THR A 281 34.73 -84.94 2.64
C THR A 281 35.32 -84.50 1.29
N PRO A 282 35.46 -85.40 0.29
CA PRO A 282 35.80 -84.98 -1.07
C PRO A 282 34.60 -84.25 -1.71
N ASN A 283 34.85 -83.30 -2.61
CA ASN A 283 33.87 -82.38 -3.24
C ASN A 283 33.47 -81.15 -2.40
N ARG A 284 34.46 -80.30 -2.07
CA ARG A 284 34.24 -78.93 -1.57
C ARG A 284 35.04 -77.92 -2.40
N THR A 285 34.44 -76.78 -2.67
CA THR A 285 35.01 -75.66 -3.43
C THR A 285 35.25 -74.48 -2.47
N LEU A 286 36.40 -73.80 -2.58
CA LEU A 286 36.75 -72.65 -1.74
C LEU A 286 36.50 -71.34 -2.50
N VAL A 287 35.69 -70.48 -1.90
CA VAL A 287 35.41 -69.13 -2.42
C VAL A 287 36.05 -68.13 -1.46
N GLN A 288 36.85 -67.22 -2.02
CA GLN A 288 37.47 -66.12 -1.31
C GLN A 288 36.94 -64.79 -1.87
N VAL A 289 36.37 -63.97 -0.99
CA VAL A 289 35.85 -62.64 -1.34
C VAL A 289 36.75 -61.59 -0.72
N ALA A 290 37.29 -60.70 -1.54
CA ALA A 290 38.09 -59.57 -1.13
C ALA A 290 37.17 -58.35 -0.91
N CYS A 291 37.04 -57.89 0.34
CA CYS A 291 36.26 -56.70 0.66
C CYS A 291 37.11 -55.42 0.53
N PRO A 292 36.54 -54.28 0.10
CA PRO A 292 37.20 -52.96 0.08
C PRO A 292 37.80 -52.49 1.42
N THR A 293 37.35 -53.07 2.53
CA THR A 293 37.91 -52.85 3.88
C THR A 293 39.26 -53.55 4.12
N GLY A 294 39.81 -54.26 3.13
CA GLY A 294 41.05 -55.02 3.24
C GLY A 294 40.92 -56.36 3.97
N ARG A 295 39.71 -56.73 4.41
CA ARG A 295 39.41 -58.03 5.00
C ARG A 295 39.07 -59.02 3.87
N ALA A 296 39.78 -60.15 3.81
CA ALA A 296 39.42 -61.27 2.93
C ALA A 296 38.56 -62.27 3.70
N CYS A 297 37.38 -62.59 3.18
CA CYS A 297 36.47 -63.58 3.75
C CYS A 297 36.51 -64.85 2.90
N ALA A 298 36.69 -66.00 3.53
CA ALA A 298 36.81 -67.29 2.87
C ALA A 298 35.75 -68.27 3.38
N ALA A 299 35.09 -68.98 2.47
CA ALA A 299 34.07 -69.98 2.81
C ALA A 299 34.17 -71.21 1.90
N HIS A 300 33.93 -72.38 2.48
CA HIS A 300 33.82 -73.64 1.76
C HIS A 300 32.35 -73.96 1.45
N PHE A 301 32.08 -74.30 0.19
CA PHE A 301 30.77 -74.75 -0.29
C PHE A 301 30.88 -76.20 -0.78
N VAL A 302 29.79 -76.96 -0.69
CA VAL A 302 29.72 -78.32 -1.24
C VAL A 302 29.31 -78.23 -2.71
N ASP A 303 29.87 -79.10 -3.56
CA ASP A 303 29.60 -79.06 -5.02
C ASP A 303 28.10 -79.23 -5.39
N SER A 304 27.28 -79.77 -4.47
CA SER A 304 25.83 -79.93 -4.59
C SER A 304 25.01 -78.71 -4.16
N ASP A 305 25.62 -77.70 -3.56
CA ASP A 305 24.90 -76.49 -3.14
C ASP A 305 24.46 -75.68 -4.37
N PRO A 306 23.27 -75.04 -4.34
CA PRO A 306 22.83 -74.15 -5.40
C PRO A 306 23.66 -72.86 -5.41
N VAL A 307 23.94 -72.33 -6.61
CA VAL A 307 24.67 -71.05 -6.80
C VAL A 307 23.99 -69.87 -6.08
N ARG A 308 22.69 -69.96 -5.80
CA ARG A 308 21.98 -69.01 -4.94
C ARG A 308 22.65 -68.81 -3.56
N HIS A 309 23.19 -69.86 -2.94
CA HIS A 309 23.88 -69.75 -1.65
C HIS A 309 25.17 -68.93 -1.74
N LEU A 310 25.82 -68.88 -2.91
CA LEU A 310 26.98 -68.01 -3.17
C LEU A 310 26.57 -66.54 -3.10
N TYR A 311 25.47 -66.17 -3.77
CA TYR A 311 24.93 -64.81 -3.73
C TYR A 311 24.41 -64.43 -2.34
N GLU A 312 23.76 -65.35 -1.63
CA GLU A 312 23.27 -65.11 -0.27
C GLU A 312 24.43 -64.97 0.73
N TYR A 313 25.53 -65.73 0.56
CA TYR A 313 26.78 -65.52 1.31
C TYR A 313 27.39 -64.15 1.00
N VAL A 314 27.55 -63.77 -0.28
CA VAL A 314 28.09 -62.46 -0.68
C VAL A 314 27.20 -61.31 -0.19
N GLU A 315 25.87 -61.43 -0.23
CA GLU A 315 24.94 -60.47 0.37
C GLU A 315 25.03 -60.44 1.91
N SER A 316 25.47 -61.52 2.57
CA SER A 316 25.67 -61.58 4.02
C SER A 316 26.94 -60.87 4.48
N LEU A 317 27.93 -60.72 3.59
CA LEU A 317 29.18 -60.00 3.88
C LEU A 317 28.91 -58.51 4.10
N ASP A 318 29.83 -57.86 4.81
CA ASP A 318 29.80 -56.42 5.06
C ASP A 318 31.01 -55.72 4.40
N PRO A 319 30.98 -55.55 3.06
CA PRO A 319 32.12 -54.99 2.32
C PRO A 319 32.43 -53.54 2.66
N LEU A 320 31.50 -52.83 3.33
CA LEU A 320 31.61 -51.42 3.71
C LEU A 320 31.81 -51.21 5.22
N GLY A 321 31.87 -52.29 6.02
CA GLY A 321 31.98 -52.20 7.49
C GLY A 321 30.78 -51.53 8.18
N GLU A 322 29.63 -51.49 7.52
CA GLU A 322 28.41 -50.82 7.96
C GLU A 322 27.82 -51.39 9.27
N ASP A 323 28.04 -52.67 9.59
CA ASP A 323 27.57 -53.29 10.83
C ASP A 323 28.23 -52.69 12.06
N GLU A 324 29.53 -52.40 11.98
CA GLU A 324 30.33 -51.77 13.04
C GLU A 324 30.03 -50.25 13.19
N LEU A 325 29.31 -49.64 12.23
CA LEU A 325 28.98 -48.21 12.28
C LEU A 325 27.89 -47.89 13.30
N ASN A 326 28.11 -46.83 14.08
CA ASN A 326 27.07 -46.15 14.84
C ASN A 326 26.04 -45.55 13.87
N GLU A 327 24.79 -45.98 14.01
CA GLU A 327 23.68 -45.66 13.12
C GLU A 327 23.36 -44.17 13.05
N GLU A 328 23.42 -43.48 14.20
CA GLU A 328 23.16 -42.04 14.28
C GLU A 328 24.25 -41.26 13.56
N LYS A 329 25.51 -41.59 13.85
CA LYS A 329 26.67 -40.93 13.24
C LYS A 329 26.70 -41.16 11.73
N TRP A 330 26.40 -42.37 11.25
CA TRP A 330 26.35 -42.66 9.81
C TRP A 330 25.24 -41.88 9.11
N ALA A 331 24.06 -41.77 9.71
CA ALA A 331 22.96 -41.00 9.14
C ALA A 331 23.29 -39.50 9.03
N ASP A 332 23.90 -38.92 10.06
CA ASP A 332 24.36 -37.51 10.03
C ASP A 332 25.41 -37.28 8.93
N ASP A 333 26.39 -38.18 8.83
CA ASP A 333 27.42 -38.22 7.80
C ASP A 333 26.84 -38.29 6.37
N GLN A 334 25.74 -39.04 6.17
CA GLN A 334 25.05 -39.10 4.87
C GLN A 334 24.26 -37.82 4.58
N VAL A 335 23.52 -37.29 5.56
CA VAL A 335 22.78 -36.02 5.39
C VAL A 335 23.75 -34.88 5.07
N GLU A 336 24.90 -34.78 5.73
CA GLU A 336 25.90 -33.75 5.40
C GLU A 336 26.50 -33.96 4.00
N ARG A 337 26.73 -35.21 3.58
CA ARG A 337 27.20 -35.51 2.20
C ARG A 337 26.15 -35.12 1.15
N GLU A 338 24.87 -35.35 1.40
CA GLU A 338 23.78 -34.92 0.51
C GLU A 338 23.62 -33.39 0.49
N GLU A 339 23.71 -32.72 1.63
CA GLU A 339 23.70 -31.25 1.71
C GLU A 339 24.90 -30.64 0.98
N ARG A 340 26.10 -31.20 1.13
CA ARG A 340 27.29 -30.79 0.36
C ARG A 340 27.15 -31.05 -1.14
N ARG A 341 26.54 -32.18 -1.55
CA ARG A 341 26.29 -32.50 -2.96
C ARG A 341 25.27 -31.56 -3.59
N SER A 342 24.14 -31.34 -2.92
CA SER A 342 23.09 -30.42 -3.37
C SER A 342 23.56 -28.97 -3.38
N ALA A 343 24.32 -28.52 -2.38
CA ALA A 343 24.96 -27.19 -2.39
C ALA A 343 25.96 -27.03 -3.56
N ARG A 344 26.78 -28.05 -3.85
CA ARG A 344 27.68 -28.06 -5.02
C ARG A 344 26.92 -28.04 -6.35
N GLN A 345 25.79 -28.75 -6.44
CA GLN A 345 24.93 -28.73 -7.63
C GLN A 345 24.25 -27.37 -7.81
N ALA A 346 23.70 -26.78 -6.74
CA ALA A 346 23.10 -25.45 -6.75
C ALA A 346 24.12 -24.36 -7.11
N ALA A 347 25.35 -24.44 -6.58
CA ALA A 347 26.45 -23.53 -6.95
C ALA A 347 26.92 -23.72 -8.40
N ARG A 348 26.91 -24.95 -8.93
CA ARG A 348 27.14 -25.20 -10.36
C ARG A 348 26.00 -24.63 -11.22
N ALA A 349 24.75 -24.78 -10.80
CA ALA A 349 23.58 -24.26 -11.51
C ALA A 349 23.55 -22.73 -11.52
N SER A 350 23.84 -22.05 -10.41
CA SER A 350 23.92 -20.58 -10.37
C SER A 350 25.12 -20.04 -11.14
N LYS A 351 26.27 -20.73 -11.13
CA LYS A 351 27.42 -20.40 -12.00
C LYS A 351 27.10 -20.64 -13.48
N ALA A 352 26.30 -21.66 -13.81
CA ALA A 352 25.85 -21.92 -15.18
C ALA A 352 24.83 -20.87 -15.66
N ALA A 353 23.87 -20.46 -14.82
CA ALA A 353 22.93 -19.37 -15.14
C ALA A 353 23.67 -18.04 -15.38
N LYS A 354 24.52 -17.62 -14.44
CA LYS A 354 25.34 -16.40 -14.58
C LYS A 354 26.35 -16.50 -15.74
N GLY A 355 26.81 -17.71 -16.06
CA GLY A 355 27.62 -18.01 -17.23
C GLY A 355 26.84 -17.95 -18.54
N ALA A 356 25.56 -18.31 -18.55
CA ALA A 356 24.67 -18.19 -19.72
C ALA A 356 24.30 -16.72 -20.00
N ASP A 357 24.06 -15.92 -18.96
CA ASP A 357 23.87 -14.47 -19.09
C ASP A 357 25.16 -13.79 -19.63
N ALA A 358 26.33 -14.22 -19.14
CA ALA A 358 27.62 -13.75 -19.67
C ALA A 358 27.92 -14.27 -21.09
N ALA A 359 27.51 -15.49 -21.44
CA ALA A 359 27.72 -16.08 -22.75
C ALA A 359 26.78 -15.52 -23.83
N THR A 360 25.55 -15.15 -23.47
CA THR A 360 24.66 -14.40 -24.36
C THR A 360 25.18 -12.99 -24.61
N ALA A 361 25.73 -12.32 -23.59
CA ALA A 361 26.45 -11.06 -23.76
C ALA A 361 27.73 -11.20 -24.62
N ALA A 362 28.49 -12.30 -24.46
CA ALA A 362 29.71 -12.55 -25.23
C ALA A 362 29.44 -13.00 -26.68
N ALA A 363 28.37 -13.77 -26.92
CA ALA A 363 27.97 -14.21 -28.26
C ALA A 363 27.55 -13.03 -29.16
N ALA A 364 27.01 -11.95 -28.56
CA ALA A 364 26.76 -10.70 -29.27
C ALA A 364 28.04 -9.98 -29.70
N ALA A 365 29.18 -10.21 -29.03
CA ALA A 365 30.48 -9.64 -29.39
C ALA A 365 31.30 -10.55 -30.33
N ALA A 366 31.22 -11.87 -30.16
CA ALA A 366 32.04 -12.86 -30.85
C ALA A 366 31.66 -13.11 -32.33
N ALA A 367 30.55 -12.53 -32.83
CA ALA A 367 30.17 -12.58 -34.24
C ALA A 367 31.06 -11.71 -35.17
N SER A 368 32.21 -11.22 -34.69
CA SER A 368 33.03 -10.19 -35.37
C SER A 368 34.48 -10.60 -35.67
N SER A 369 34.94 -11.81 -35.32
CA SER A 369 36.28 -12.28 -35.70
C SER A 369 36.39 -13.81 -35.84
N SER A 370 37.03 -14.24 -36.92
CA SER A 370 37.28 -15.65 -37.29
C SER A 370 38.78 -15.92 -37.48
N SER A 371 39.15 -17.21 -37.63
CA SER A 371 40.50 -17.74 -37.99
C SER A 371 41.59 -17.64 -36.90
N SER A 372 42.58 -18.55 -36.77
CA SER A 372 42.87 -19.87 -37.40
C SER A 372 44.08 -20.57 -36.71
N SER A 373 44.15 -21.92 -36.72
CA SER A 373 45.38 -22.80 -36.73
C SER A 373 46.49 -22.63 -35.65
N SER A 374 47.39 -23.59 -35.32
CA SER A 374 47.61 -25.03 -35.64
C SER A 374 48.63 -25.67 -34.65
N GLU A 375 48.71 -27.02 -34.63
CA GLU A 375 49.88 -27.92 -34.37
C GLU A 375 50.63 -27.98 -33.02
N GLY A 376 51.19 -29.17 -32.71
CA GLY A 376 52.16 -29.42 -31.62
C GLY A 376 52.07 -30.79 -30.91
N GLU A 377 53.15 -31.58 -30.97
CA GLU A 377 53.34 -32.90 -30.34
C GLU A 377 54.12 -32.80 -28.98
N ASP A 378 54.58 -33.81 -28.21
CA ASP A 378 54.96 -35.23 -28.39
C ASP A 378 54.75 -36.07 -27.09
N GLY A 379 54.80 -37.42 -27.19
CA GLY A 379 55.43 -38.42 -26.25
C GLY A 379 55.07 -38.47 -24.75
N ASP A 380 55.16 -39.59 -24.02
CA ASP A 380 55.66 -40.95 -24.28
C ASP A 380 54.92 -42.00 -23.41
N ASP A 381 55.06 -43.30 -23.77
CA ASP A 381 54.55 -44.46 -23.02
C ASP A 381 55.44 -44.87 -21.83
N GLU A 382 54.85 -45.53 -20.81
CA GLU A 382 55.56 -46.63 -20.13
C GLU A 382 54.60 -47.75 -19.67
N GLN A 383 54.77 -48.95 -20.24
CA GLN A 383 54.17 -50.20 -19.79
C GLN A 383 55.17 -51.01 -18.95
N VAL A 384 54.70 -51.61 -17.85
CA VAL A 384 55.32 -52.83 -17.31
C VAL A 384 54.24 -53.86 -16.99
N ALA A 385 54.35 -55.03 -17.63
CA ALA A 385 53.47 -56.17 -17.39
C ALA A 385 53.99 -57.09 -16.28
N GLY A 386 53.09 -57.65 -15.49
CA GLY A 386 53.38 -58.67 -14.47
C GLY A 386 52.17 -59.56 -14.25
N GLY A 387 52.13 -60.71 -14.92
CA GLY A 387 50.93 -61.53 -15.00
C GLY A 387 50.63 -62.35 -13.73
N PHE A 388 49.43 -62.16 -13.18
CA PHE A 388 48.74 -63.16 -12.35
C PHE A 388 47.38 -63.48 -12.98
N LYS A 389 47.02 -64.76 -13.02
CA LYS A 389 45.82 -65.25 -13.71
C LYS A 389 44.59 -65.12 -12.81
N PHE A 390 44.11 -63.90 -12.62
CA PHE A 390 42.86 -63.64 -11.91
C PHE A 390 41.67 -64.05 -12.79
N VAL A 391 40.78 -64.89 -12.26
CA VAL A 391 39.44 -65.04 -12.81
C VAL A 391 38.61 -63.91 -12.22
N LEU A 392 38.55 -62.79 -12.93
CA LEU A 392 37.56 -61.75 -12.67
C LEU A 392 36.19 -62.35 -12.98
N VAL A 393 35.49 -62.84 -11.95
CA VAL A 393 34.07 -63.14 -12.08
C VAL A 393 33.35 -61.81 -12.12
N ASP A 394 33.02 -61.40 -13.34
CA ASP A 394 32.38 -60.14 -13.68
C ASP A 394 31.15 -59.85 -12.80
N VAL A 395 30.79 -58.56 -12.67
CA VAL A 395 29.70 -58.11 -11.80
C VAL A 395 28.37 -58.69 -12.32
N PHE A 396 28.00 -59.85 -11.79
CA PHE A 396 26.81 -60.58 -12.21
C PHE A 396 25.58 -59.65 -12.19
N PRO A 397 24.88 -59.48 -13.33
CA PRO A 397 23.78 -58.53 -13.42
C PRO A 397 22.68 -58.90 -12.43
N ARG A 398 22.39 -57.95 -11.54
CA ARG A 398 21.71 -58.09 -10.24
C ARG A 398 20.24 -58.59 -10.26
N LYS A 399 19.74 -59.12 -11.38
CA LYS A 399 18.31 -59.41 -11.61
C LYS A 399 17.96 -60.72 -12.30
N GLU A 400 18.82 -61.34 -13.10
CA GLU A 400 18.37 -62.42 -14.02
C GLU A 400 18.59 -63.85 -13.51
N HIS A 401 19.49 -64.07 -12.55
CA HIS A 401 19.79 -65.42 -12.01
C HIS A 401 19.19 -65.74 -10.63
N ARG A 402 18.13 -65.03 -10.21
CA ARG A 402 17.45 -65.35 -8.92
C ARG A 402 16.74 -66.71 -8.90
N ASP A 403 16.32 -67.22 -10.06
CA ASP A 403 15.45 -68.39 -10.18
C ASP A 403 16.11 -69.61 -10.83
N VAL A 404 17.45 -69.68 -10.88
CA VAL A 404 18.16 -70.86 -11.42
C VAL A 404 18.71 -71.73 -10.29
N ALA A 405 18.07 -72.89 -10.07
CA ALA A 405 18.52 -73.93 -9.15
C ALA A 405 19.71 -74.75 -9.70
N MET A 406 20.70 -74.07 -10.29
CA MET A 406 21.93 -74.69 -10.79
C MET A 406 22.90 -74.97 -9.64
N SER A 407 23.53 -76.13 -9.63
CA SER A 407 24.55 -76.51 -8.64
C SER A 407 25.90 -75.87 -8.94
N ILE A 408 26.75 -75.73 -7.92
CA ILE A 408 28.15 -75.26 -8.04
C ILE A 408 28.95 -76.13 -9.03
N ALA A 409 28.65 -77.43 -9.12
CA ALA A 409 29.22 -78.34 -10.12
C ALA A 409 28.81 -78.00 -11.56
N GLU A 410 27.52 -77.75 -11.82
CA GLU A 410 27.00 -77.40 -13.15
C GLU A 410 27.44 -76.00 -13.61
N ALA A 411 27.63 -75.08 -12.66
CA ALA A 411 28.22 -73.76 -12.92
C ALA A 411 29.73 -73.79 -13.23
N GLY A 412 30.36 -74.98 -13.24
CA GLY A 412 31.77 -75.17 -13.60
C GLY A 412 32.78 -74.70 -12.54
N LEU A 413 32.34 -74.41 -11.32
CA LEU A 413 33.19 -73.87 -10.24
C LEU A 413 33.96 -74.95 -9.45
N LYS A 414 33.75 -76.23 -9.77
CA LYS A 414 34.24 -77.39 -9.02
C LYS A 414 35.77 -77.40 -8.85
N GLY A 415 36.22 -77.34 -7.60
CA GLY A 415 37.62 -77.54 -7.22
C GLY A 415 38.57 -76.38 -7.52
N GLY A 416 38.06 -75.22 -7.96
CA GLY A 416 38.84 -74.00 -8.14
C GLY A 416 38.83 -73.10 -6.89
N ASN A 417 39.83 -72.22 -6.79
CA ASN A 417 39.72 -71.02 -5.94
C ASN A 417 39.02 -69.93 -6.75
N VAL A 418 37.85 -69.48 -6.29
CA VAL A 418 37.15 -68.34 -6.88
C VAL A 418 37.48 -67.09 -6.07
N VAL A 419 38.00 -66.05 -6.72
CA VAL A 419 38.25 -64.73 -6.11
C VAL A 419 37.20 -63.75 -6.63
N VAL A 420 36.46 -63.12 -5.72
CA VAL A 420 35.49 -62.06 -6.05
C VAL A 420 35.94 -60.77 -5.37
N GLU A 421 36.03 -59.69 -6.15
CA GLU A 421 36.34 -58.33 -5.71
C GLU A 421 35.07 -57.47 -5.87
N ILE A 422 34.73 -56.65 -4.87
CA ILE A 422 33.41 -55.98 -4.72
C ILE A 422 33.54 -54.45 -4.76
#